data_AF-A0A9W7FJ47-F1
#
_entry.id   AF-A0A9W7FJ47-F1
#
_cell.length_a   1.000
_cell.length_b   1.000
_cell.length_c   1.000
_cell.angle_alpha   90.00
_cell.angle_beta   90.00
_cell.angle_gamma   90.00
#
_symmetry.space_group_name_H-M   'P 1'
#
loop_
_entity.id
_entity.type
_entity.pdbx_description
1 polymer ?
#
loop_
_entity_poly.entity_id
_entity_poly.type
_entity_poly.pdbx_seq_one_letter_code
_entity_poly.pdbx_strand_id
1 'polypeptide(L)'
;MWLPSLIFLLSILSVSPLNVRIRYYSKPNIGVDGYHTWRLPANSPDTNSDETPPPIDIATETATTSATPMLDKLRADMEAEKRQSRRTFVGASLASATYYGWQLLHPSTPTSLLSELTKMSPPLTNVGKGKPTIVEFWAPWCENCKATAAEVWRVREAYKGQVDFVFVQGDTAEAMDLVDFFHVDAIPHISFVSGDGVITNNLIGKAPKEILESSIHSLVDKTEPRYPMETGAEGKNIKTYLSQNNNQK
;
A
#
# COMPACT_ATOMS: atom_id res chain seq x y z
N MET A 1 -1.67 7.15 -39.79
CA MET A 1 -1.74 8.62 -39.66
C MET A 1 -2.41 8.97 -38.34
N TRP A 2 -1.61 9.52 -37.40
CA TRP A 2 -1.93 10.49 -36.32
C TRP A 2 -3.12 10.17 -35.37
N LEU A 3 -3.00 10.07 -34.03
CA LEU A 3 -2.14 10.76 -33.06
C LEU A 3 -1.78 9.87 -31.83
N PRO A 4 -0.52 9.84 -31.41
CA PRO A 4 -0.10 9.57 -30.03
C PRO A 4 0.58 10.82 -29.44
N SER A 5 -0.14 11.72 -28.76
CA SER A 5 0.47 12.96 -28.21
C SER A 5 -0.26 13.61 -27.01
N LEU A 6 -0.93 12.86 -26.13
CA LEU A 6 -1.56 13.47 -24.94
C LEU A 6 -1.19 12.89 -23.57
N ILE A 7 -0.15 12.04 -23.51
CA ILE A 7 0.33 11.48 -22.23
C ILE A 7 1.62 12.18 -21.74
N PHE A 8 2.27 13.02 -22.56
CA PHE A 8 3.55 13.66 -22.22
C PHE A 8 3.46 15.07 -21.58
N LEU A 9 2.26 15.60 -21.32
CA LEU A 9 2.06 16.94 -20.72
C LEU A 9 1.56 16.94 -19.27
N LEU A 10 1.61 15.80 -18.57
CA LEU A 10 1.30 15.71 -17.13
C LEU A 10 2.53 15.41 -16.25
N SER A 11 3.75 15.51 -16.79
CA SER A 11 5.01 15.28 -16.06
C SER A 11 5.83 16.55 -15.76
N ILE A 12 5.27 17.75 -15.93
CA ILE A 12 5.94 19.01 -15.57
C ILE A 12 5.04 19.85 -14.65
N LEU A 13 4.70 19.31 -13.49
CA LEU A 13 4.45 20.12 -12.30
C LEU A 13 5.32 19.58 -11.17
N SER A 14 6.55 20.10 -11.21
CA SER A 14 7.54 20.16 -10.14
C SER A 14 6.90 19.99 -8.75
N VAL A 15 7.22 18.87 -8.11
CA VAL A 15 7.16 18.71 -6.66
C VAL A 15 8.17 19.69 -6.08
N SER A 16 7.74 20.92 -5.83
CA SER A 16 8.51 21.85 -5.00
C SER A 16 8.54 21.27 -3.59
N PRO A 17 9.72 20.99 -3.00
CA PRO A 17 9.79 20.58 -1.61
C PRO A 17 9.32 21.75 -0.75
N LEU A 18 8.20 21.56 -0.05
CA LEU A 18 7.79 22.44 1.04
C LEU A 18 8.93 22.46 2.05
N ASN A 19 9.65 23.59 2.11
CA ASN A 19 10.64 23.84 3.14
C ASN A 19 9.90 24.17 4.44
N VAL A 20 9.39 23.14 5.12
CA VAL A 20 8.71 23.27 6.42
C VAL A 20 9.76 23.61 7.47
N ARG A 21 9.92 24.90 7.74
CA ARG A 21 10.73 25.38 8.87
C ARG A 21 9.90 25.21 10.15
N ILE A 22 10.00 24.04 10.79
CA ILE A 22 9.43 23.82 12.12
C ILE A 22 10.17 24.75 13.09
N ARG A 23 9.53 25.86 13.45
CA ARG A 23 10.02 26.75 14.50
C ARG A 23 9.68 26.07 15.83
N TYR A 24 10.62 25.32 16.39
CA TYR A 24 10.52 24.83 17.76
C TYR A 24 10.34 26.04 18.70
N TYR A 25 9.16 26.16 19.29
CA TYR A 25 8.91 27.12 20.36
C TYR A 25 9.54 26.53 21.63
N SER A 26 10.76 26.96 21.98
CA SER A 26 11.31 26.64 23.30
C SER A 26 10.45 27.34 24.34
N LYS A 27 9.82 26.58 25.23
CA LYS A 27 9.18 27.11 26.43
C LYS A 27 10.19 28.00 27.17
N PRO A 28 9.85 29.24 27.55
CA PRO A 28 10.69 29.98 28.48
C PRO A 28 10.72 29.23 29.81
N ASN A 29 11.94 28.97 30.30
CA ASN A 29 12.20 28.45 31.63
C ASN A 29 11.53 29.39 32.64
N ILE A 30 10.50 28.90 33.33
CA ILE A 30 10.00 29.50 34.56
C ILE A 30 11.04 29.14 35.63
N GLY A 31 12.09 29.96 35.69
CA GLY A 31 13.04 29.99 36.79
C GLY A 31 12.37 30.64 37.99
N VAL A 32 12.19 29.86 39.05
CA VAL A 32 11.72 30.30 40.36
C VAL A 32 12.89 30.94 41.10
N ASP A 33 13.14 32.23 40.88
CA ASP A 33 14.10 33.00 41.69
C ASP A 33 13.58 34.41 41.95
N GLY A 34 13.55 34.81 43.22
CA GLY A 34 13.53 36.22 43.62
C GLY A 34 12.18 36.80 44.01
N TYR A 35 11.71 36.43 45.20
CA TYR A 35 10.74 37.20 45.98
C TYR A 35 11.31 38.58 46.32
N HIS A 36 11.00 39.58 45.50
CA HIS A 36 11.11 40.99 45.89
C HIS A 36 9.83 41.39 46.61
N THR A 37 9.96 41.56 47.92
CA THR A 37 8.94 42.05 48.82
C THR A 37 8.71 43.54 48.57
N TRP A 38 7.51 43.93 48.11
CA TRP A 38 7.09 45.33 48.15
C TRP A 38 6.77 45.71 49.59
N ARG A 39 7.68 46.44 50.23
CA ARG A 39 7.52 47.02 51.57
C ARG A 39 6.81 48.38 51.43
N LEU A 40 5.60 48.48 51.98
CA LEU A 40 4.92 49.76 52.20
C LEU A 40 5.67 50.56 53.30
N PRO A 41 5.98 51.85 53.10
CA PRO A 41 6.29 52.73 54.23
C PRO A 41 5.00 53.29 54.84
N ALA A 42 4.87 53.15 56.15
CA ALA A 42 3.83 53.79 56.96
C ALA A 42 4.43 54.96 57.77
N ASN A 43 3.61 56.03 57.87
CA ASN A 43 3.63 57.17 58.81
C ASN A 43 4.65 58.29 58.51
N SER A 44 4.37 59.61 58.63
CA SER A 44 3.30 60.46 59.23
C SER A 44 3.86 61.92 59.25
N PRO A 45 3.25 63.03 59.76
CA PRO A 45 1.85 63.51 59.86
C PRO A 45 1.61 64.94 59.24
N ASP A 46 0.31 65.27 59.10
CA ASP A 46 -0.41 66.55 59.21
C ASP A 46 0.06 67.84 58.48
N THR A 47 -0.83 68.44 57.67
CA THR A 47 -1.45 69.77 57.90
C THR A 47 -2.42 70.19 56.77
N ASN A 48 -3.41 70.98 57.16
CA ASN A 48 -4.60 71.50 56.45
C ASN A 48 -4.41 72.12 55.06
N SER A 49 -5.49 72.05 54.27
CA SER A 49 -6.19 73.13 53.52
C SER A 49 -6.69 72.58 52.17
N ASP A 50 -7.99 72.30 52.02
CA ASP A 50 -8.94 73.22 51.35
C ASP A 50 -8.43 73.69 49.98
N GLU A 51 -8.79 72.95 48.93
CA GLU A 51 -9.07 73.50 47.59
C GLU A 51 -9.71 72.43 46.69
N THR A 52 -10.83 72.82 46.10
CA THR A 52 -11.66 72.09 45.11
C THR A 52 -10.88 71.59 43.89
N PRO A 53 -11.21 70.41 43.32
CA PRO A 53 -10.59 69.95 42.08
C PRO A 53 -11.14 70.74 40.85
N PRO A 54 -10.29 71.14 39.89
CA PRO A 54 -10.73 71.71 38.61
C PRO A 54 -11.40 70.63 37.72
N PRO A 55 -12.26 71.04 36.75
CA PRO A 55 -13.04 70.11 35.96
C PRO A 55 -12.15 69.23 35.08
N ILE A 56 -12.54 67.96 34.99
CA ILE A 56 -11.93 66.97 34.10
C ILE A 56 -12.31 67.34 32.67
N ASP A 57 -11.35 67.85 31.90
CA ASP A 57 -11.49 67.96 30.45
C ASP A 57 -11.35 66.57 29.84
N ILE A 58 -12.49 65.97 29.51
CA ILE A 58 -12.56 64.79 28.63
C ILE A 58 -12.19 65.27 27.22
N ALA A 59 -10.89 65.27 26.91
CA ALA A 59 -10.43 65.31 25.54
C ALA A 59 -10.92 64.01 24.87
N THR A 60 -12.00 64.15 24.10
CA THR A 60 -12.47 63.12 23.18
C THR A 60 -11.44 63.02 22.06
N GLU A 61 -10.37 62.27 22.29
CA GLU A 61 -9.52 61.80 21.22
C GLU A 61 -10.34 60.78 20.43
N THR A 62 -10.80 61.21 19.27
CA THR A 62 -11.39 60.40 18.22
C THR A 62 -10.30 59.46 17.68
N ALA A 63 -10.00 58.41 18.43
CA ALA A 63 -9.29 57.24 17.92
C ALA A 63 -10.28 56.40 17.08
N THR A 64 -10.68 56.94 15.94
CA THR A 64 -11.30 56.17 14.87
C THR A 64 -10.62 56.62 13.59
N THR A 65 -10.23 55.66 12.75
CA THR A 65 -9.57 55.84 11.42
C THR A 65 -8.06 55.54 11.40
N SER A 66 -7.67 54.31 11.74
CA SER A 66 -6.51 53.67 11.07
C SER A 66 -6.54 52.14 11.09
N ALA A 67 -7.28 51.53 12.03
CA ALA A 67 -7.39 50.07 12.16
C ALA A 67 -8.41 49.41 11.21
N THR A 68 -9.36 50.15 10.65
CA THR A 68 -10.43 49.62 9.79
C THR A 68 -9.95 49.01 8.46
N PRO A 69 -9.11 49.66 7.63
CA PRO A 69 -8.72 49.09 6.34
C PRO A 69 -7.85 47.84 6.46
N MET A 70 -7.03 47.75 7.51
CA MET A 70 -6.20 46.56 7.77
C MET A 70 -7.04 45.39 8.27
N LEU A 71 -8.01 45.65 9.16
CA LEU A 71 -8.91 44.63 9.68
C LEU A 71 -9.86 44.09 8.58
N ASP A 72 -10.32 44.95 7.67
CA ASP A 72 -11.16 44.54 6.55
C ASP A 72 -10.36 43.73 5.51
N LYS A 73 -9.11 44.09 5.25
CA LYS A 73 -8.21 43.28 4.42
C LYS A 73 -7.94 41.91 5.05
N LEU A 74 -7.64 41.85 6.35
CA LEU A 74 -7.43 40.60 7.08
C LEU A 74 -8.69 39.71 7.05
N ARG A 75 -9.89 40.27 7.22
CA ARG A 75 -11.15 39.52 7.08
C ARG A 75 -11.32 38.97 5.66
N ALA A 76 -11.03 39.77 4.63
CA ALA A 76 -11.11 39.34 3.24
C ALA A 76 -10.12 38.20 2.93
N ASP A 77 -8.89 38.31 3.40
CA ASP A 77 -7.85 37.27 3.24
C ASP A 77 -8.23 35.98 3.99
N MET A 78 -8.75 36.09 5.21
CA MET A 78 -9.26 34.96 6.00
C MET A 78 -10.47 34.28 5.31
N GLU A 79 -11.36 35.05 4.69
CA GLU A 79 -12.48 34.51 3.90
C GLU A 79 -12.02 33.85 2.59
N ALA A 80 -10.97 34.36 1.96
CA ALA A 80 -10.34 33.75 0.79
C ALA A 80 -9.69 32.41 1.16
N GLU A 81 -8.93 32.35 2.25
CA GLU A 81 -8.30 31.13 2.76
C GLU A 81 -9.35 30.08 3.17
N LYS A 82 -10.43 30.50 3.87
CA LYS A 82 -11.55 29.62 4.23
C LYS A 82 -12.27 29.09 2.99
N ARG A 83 -12.44 29.90 1.94
CA ARG A 83 -13.00 29.44 0.66
C ARG A 83 -12.08 28.43 -0.02
N GLN A 84 -10.77 28.64 0.01
CA GLN A 84 -9.79 27.71 -0.54
C GLN A 84 -9.79 26.37 0.23
N SER A 85 -9.72 26.42 1.56
CA SER A 85 -9.79 25.25 2.44
C SER A 85 -11.09 24.46 2.26
N ARG A 86 -12.22 25.15 2.13
CA ARG A 86 -13.52 24.52 1.85
C ARG A 86 -13.53 23.83 0.47
N ARG A 87 -12.93 24.43 -0.56
CA ARG A 87 -12.82 23.83 -1.90
C ARG A 87 -11.93 22.60 -1.89
N THR A 88 -10.79 22.64 -1.20
CA THR A 88 -9.89 21.48 -1.09
C THR A 88 -10.53 20.35 -0.31
N PHE A 89 -11.23 20.65 0.78
CA PHE A 89 -11.94 19.63 1.57
C PHE A 89 -13.04 18.96 0.75
N VAL A 90 -13.93 19.75 0.13
CA VAL A 90 -15.01 19.22 -0.72
C VAL A 90 -14.44 18.42 -1.90
N GLY A 91 -13.38 18.90 -2.54
CA GLY A 91 -12.71 18.20 -3.64
C GLY A 91 -12.11 16.86 -3.20
N ALA A 92 -11.41 16.82 -2.07
CA ALA A 92 -10.83 15.58 -1.53
C ALA A 92 -11.91 14.58 -1.10
N SER A 93 -12.99 15.05 -0.45
CA SER A 93 -14.12 14.21 -0.07
C SER A 93 -14.82 13.61 -1.29
N LEU A 94 -15.07 14.42 -2.34
CA LEU A 94 -15.66 13.93 -3.59
C LEU A 94 -14.75 12.93 -4.29
N ALA A 95 -13.45 13.23 -4.42
CA ALA A 95 -12.48 12.30 -5.01
C ALA A 95 -12.44 10.96 -4.26
N SER A 96 -12.44 11.02 -2.93
CA SER A 96 -12.48 9.84 -2.07
C SER A 96 -13.79 9.06 -2.29
N ALA A 97 -14.94 9.73 -2.24
CA ALA A 97 -16.24 9.09 -2.48
C ALA A 97 -16.34 8.47 -3.88
N THR A 98 -15.80 9.12 -4.91
CA THR A 98 -15.74 8.55 -6.26
C THR A 98 -14.81 7.35 -6.34
N TYR A 99 -13.66 7.39 -5.67
CA TYR A 99 -12.71 6.27 -5.65
C TYR A 99 -13.27 5.06 -4.90
N TYR A 100 -13.84 5.28 -3.71
CA TYR A 100 -14.49 4.21 -2.93
C TYR A 100 -15.76 3.71 -3.62
N GLY A 101 -16.55 4.59 -4.23
CA GLY A 101 -17.71 4.20 -5.03
C GLY A 101 -17.33 3.36 -6.25
N TRP A 102 -16.24 3.72 -6.95
CA TRP A 102 -15.72 2.93 -8.05
C TRP A 102 -15.23 1.55 -7.59
N GLN A 103 -14.54 1.46 -6.45
CA GLN A 103 -14.12 0.17 -5.86
C GLN A 103 -15.31 -0.70 -5.43
N LEU A 104 -16.38 -0.11 -4.90
CA LEU A 104 -17.61 -0.85 -4.54
C LEU A 104 -18.34 -1.40 -5.76
N LEU A 105 -18.33 -0.65 -6.88
CA LEU A 105 -18.94 -1.08 -8.14
C LEU A 105 -18.06 -2.04 -8.94
N HIS A 106 -16.75 -2.00 -8.75
CA HIS A 106 -15.77 -2.85 -9.42
C HIS A 106 -14.93 -3.56 -8.36
N PRO A 107 -15.45 -4.64 -7.75
CA PRO A 107 -14.61 -5.50 -6.94
C PRO A 107 -13.60 -6.15 -7.89
N SER A 108 -12.40 -5.56 -8.02
CA SER A 108 -11.26 -6.23 -8.63
C SER A 108 -10.87 -7.33 -7.65
N THR A 109 -11.60 -8.44 -7.62
CA THR A 109 -11.25 -9.55 -6.76
C THR A 109 -10.06 -10.24 -7.42
N PRO A 110 -8.83 -10.15 -6.87
CA PRO A 110 -7.69 -10.91 -7.39
C PRO A 110 -7.93 -12.43 -7.37
N THR A 111 -8.95 -12.89 -6.64
CA THR A 111 -9.43 -14.28 -6.70
C THR A 111 -10.03 -14.64 -8.07
N SER A 112 -10.69 -13.71 -8.78
CA SER A 112 -11.24 -13.99 -10.10
C SER A 112 -10.16 -14.37 -11.12
N LEU A 113 -9.00 -13.73 -11.05
CA LEU A 113 -7.85 -14.05 -11.89
C LEU A 113 -7.29 -15.44 -11.57
N LEU A 114 -7.16 -15.80 -10.30
CA LEU A 114 -6.69 -17.12 -9.86
C LEU A 114 -7.69 -18.22 -10.24
N SER A 115 -8.99 -17.97 -10.11
CA SER A 115 -10.03 -18.86 -10.59
C SER A 115 -9.98 -19.04 -12.11
N GLU A 116 -9.72 -17.97 -12.86
CA GLU A 116 -9.60 -18.04 -14.30
C GLU A 116 -8.35 -18.81 -14.74
N LEU A 117 -7.21 -18.55 -14.10
CA LEU A 117 -5.96 -19.30 -14.26
C LEU A 117 -6.17 -20.80 -13.99
N THR A 118 -6.93 -21.13 -12.96
CA THR A 118 -7.31 -22.51 -12.63
C THR A 118 -8.15 -23.14 -13.74
N LYS A 119 -9.16 -22.44 -14.27
CA LYS A 119 -9.97 -22.95 -15.39
C LYS A 119 -9.19 -23.15 -16.68
N MET A 120 -8.23 -22.27 -16.96
CA MET A 120 -7.38 -22.37 -18.15
C MET A 120 -6.19 -23.33 -17.96
N SER A 121 -6.01 -23.90 -16.78
CA SER A 121 -4.94 -24.85 -16.55
C SER A 121 -5.16 -26.15 -17.33
N PRO A 122 -4.11 -26.76 -17.90
CA PRO A 122 -4.20 -28.12 -18.40
C PRO A 122 -4.61 -29.09 -17.28
N PRO A 123 -5.28 -30.21 -17.60
CA PRO A 123 -5.60 -31.22 -16.61
C PRO A 123 -4.32 -31.79 -16.00
N LEU A 124 -4.35 -32.10 -14.70
CA LEU A 124 -3.21 -32.66 -13.97
C LEU A 124 -2.67 -33.97 -14.60
N THR A 125 -3.52 -34.70 -15.32
CA THR A 125 -3.12 -35.91 -16.06
C THR A 125 -2.13 -35.64 -17.20
N ASN A 126 -1.91 -34.40 -17.62
CA ASN A 126 -0.91 -34.02 -18.62
C ASN A 126 0.49 -33.84 -18.04
N VAL A 127 0.62 -33.69 -16.72
CA VAL A 127 1.91 -33.48 -16.07
C VAL A 127 2.78 -34.73 -16.23
N GLY A 128 4.05 -34.52 -16.62
CA GLY A 128 4.99 -35.61 -16.85
C GLY A 128 4.85 -36.35 -18.19
N LYS A 129 4.14 -35.76 -19.17
CA LYS A 129 3.99 -36.28 -20.54
C LYS A 129 4.88 -35.56 -21.56
N GLY A 130 6.12 -35.27 -21.18
CA GLY A 130 7.17 -34.75 -22.06
C GLY A 130 7.41 -33.24 -21.98
N LYS A 131 6.48 -32.49 -21.38
CA LYS A 131 6.60 -31.03 -21.24
C LYS A 131 6.78 -30.61 -19.77
N PRO A 132 7.76 -29.74 -19.45
CA PRO A 132 7.91 -29.23 -18.09
C PRO A 132 6.65 -28.51 -17.64
N THR A 133 6.32 -28.64 -16.36
CA THR A 133 5.09 -28.08 -15.78
C THR A 133 5.39 -27.42 -14.46
N ILE A 134 4.71 -26.31 -14.20
CA ILE A 134 4.69 -25.63 -12.91
C ILE A 134 3.33 -25.90 -12.29
N VAL A 135 3.31 -26.36 -11.04
CA VAL A 135 2.09 -26.60 -10.27
C VAL A 135 2.06 -25.58 -9.12
N GLU A 136 1.09 -24.66 -9.16
CA GLU A 136 0.89 -23.65 -8.11
C GLU A 136 -0.34 -23.98 -7.26
N PHE A 137 -0.13 -24.14 -5.96
CA PHE A 137 -1.19 -24.29 -4.97
C PHE A 137 -1.56 -22.92 -4.38
N TRP A 138 -2.85 -22.61 -4.43
CA TRP A 138 -3.41 -21.34 -3.96
C TRP A 138 -4.76 -21.57 -3.25
N ALA A 139 -5.29 -20.52 -2.62
CA ALA A 139 -6.62 -20.52 -2.03
C ALA A 139 -7.28 -19.13 -2.09
N PRO A 140 -8.63 -19.02 -2.11
CA PRO A 140 -9.32 -17.73 -2.20
C PRO A 140 -9.06 -16.81 -1.00
N TRP A 141 -8.77 -17.37 0.18
CA TRP A 141 -8.44 -16.63 1.39
C TRP A 141 -6.96 -16.16 1.43
N CYS A 142 -6.11 -16.63 0.52
CA CYS A 142 -4.68 -16.32 0.51
C CYS A 142 -4.37 -14.95 -0.11
N GLU A 143 -4.02 -13.96 0.73
CA GLU A 143 -3.65 -12.61 0.26
C GLU A 143 -2.34 -12.59 -0.54
N ASN A 144 -1.36 -13.41 -0.15
CA ASN A 144 -0.10 -13.49 -0.88
C ASN A 144 -0.29 -14.03 -2.31
N CYS A 145 -1.16 -15.04 -2.48
CA CYS A 145 -1.52 -15.60 -3.78
C CYS A 145 -2.21 -14.55 -4.66
N LYS A 146 -3.13 -13.78 -4.07
CA LYS A 146 -3.80 -12.66 -4.73
C LYS A 146 -2.81 -11.59 -5.20
N ALA A 147 -1.81 -11.27 -4.38
CA ALA A 147 -0.79 -10.28 -4.70
C ALA A 147 0.18 -10.73 -5.80
N THR A 148 0.43 -12.04 -5.95
CA THR A 148 1.33 -12.60 -6.98
C THR A 148 0.62 -12.97 -8.28
N ALA A 149 -0.71 -13.10 -8.27
CA ALA A 149 -1.49 -13.57 -9.42
C ALA A 149 -1.18 -12.85 -10.74
N ALA A 150 -1.03 -11.51 -10.70
CA ALA A 150 -0.71 -10.72 -11.89
C ALA A 150 0.71 -10.99 -12.42
N GLU A 151 1.64 -11.32 -11.53
CA GLU A 151 3.03 -11.63 -11.91
C GLU A 151 3.11 -13.01 -12.56
N VAL A 152 2.49 -14.01 -11.92
CA VAL A 152 2.41 -15.36 -12.46
C VAL A 152 1.69 -15.37 -13.81
N TRP A 153 0.63 -14.58 -13.98
CA TRP A 153 -0.04 -14.41 -15.27
C TRP A 153 0.91 -13.97 -16.38
N ARG A 154 1.72 -12.94 -16.12
CA ARG A 154 2.69 -12.42 -17.11
C ARG A 154 3.74 -13.46 -17.46
N VAL A 155 4.26 -14.15 -16.46
CA VAL A 155 5.23 -15.22 -16.65
C VAL A 155 4.62 -16.37 -17.45
N ARG A 156 3.39 -16.80 -17.13
CA ARG A 156 2.66 -17.81 -17.91
C ARG A 156 2.56 -17.44 -19.39
N GLU A 157 2.19 -16.20 -19.70
CA GLU A 157 2.11 -15.76 -21.09
C GLU A 157 3.48 -15.69 -21.77
N ALA A 158 4.55 -15.33 -21.04
CA ALA A 158 5.91 -15.30 -21.59
C ALA A 158 6.45 -16.71 -21.93
N TYR A 159 6.13 -17.73 -21.14
CA TYR A 159 6.60 -19.12 -21.35
C TYR A 159 5.56 -20.01 -22.02
N LYS A 160 4.50 -19.42 -22.59
CA LYS A 160 3.45 -20.15 -23.29
C LYS A 160 4.05 -21.03 -24.38
N GLY A 161 3.67 -22.31 -24.36
CA GLY A 161 4.18 -23.30 -25.31
C GLY A 161 5.49 -23.97 -24.89
N GLN A 162 6.27 -23.39 -23.97
CA GLN A 162 7.49 -24.00 -23.43
C GLN A 162 7.22 -24.77 -22.14
N VAL A 163 6.45 -24.16 -21.24
CA VAL A 163 6.11 -24.72 -19.92
C VAL A 163 4.60 -24.68 -19.74
N ASP A 164 4.04 -25.72 -19.12
CA ASP A 164 2.64 -25.75 -18.72
C ASP A 164 2.48 -25.18 -17.30
N PHE A 165 1.37 -24.49 -17.06
CA PHE A 165 1.05 -23.92 -15.75
C PHE A 165 -0.26 -24.53 -15.26
N VAL A 166 -0.18 -25.26 -14.14
CA VAL A 166 -1.31 -25.90 -13.48
C VAL A 166 -1.55 -25.20 -12.17
N PHE A 167 -2.77 -24.69 -11.97
CA PHE A 167 -3.17 -24.04 -10.73
C PHE A 167 -4.13 -24.96 -9.99
N VAL A 168 -3.84 -25.20 -8.73
CA VAL A 168 -4.62 -26.06 -7.85
C VAL A 168 -5.15 -25.21 -6.71
N GLN A 169 -6.47 -25.22 -6.55
CA GLN A 169 -7.07 -24.68 -5.34
C GLN A 169 -6.87 -25.71 -4.22
N GLY A 170 -5.90 -25.45 -3.35
CA GLY A 170 -5.40 -26.38 -2.35
C GLY A 170 -6.23 -26.47 -1.08
N ASP A 171 -7.30 -25.70 -0.93
CA ASP A 171 -8.19 -25.71 0.24
C ASP A 171 -9.47 -26.54 0.06
N THR A 172 -9.56 -27.34 -1.02
CA THR A 172 -10.70 -28.24 -1.27
C THR A 172 -10.39 -29.67 -0.86
N ALA A 173 -11.42 -30.44 -0.49
CA ALA A 173 -11.27 -31.83 -0.05
C ALA A 173 -10.64 -32.72 -1.12
N GLU A 174 -10.95 -32.46 -2.40
CA GLU A 174 -10.44 -33.21 -3.55
C GLU A 174 -8.95 -32.98 -3.80
N ALA A 175 -8.41 -31.85 -3.33
CA ALA A 175 -7.01 -31.49 -3.49
C ALA A 175 -6.11 -32.03 -2.36
N MET A 176 -6.67 -32.55 -1.26
CA MET A 176 -5.91 -32.92 -0.07
C MET A 176 -4.85 -33.99 -0.33
N ASP A 177 -5.18 -35.06 -1.05
CA ASP A 177 -4.20 -36.09 -1.41
C ASP A 177 -3.06 -35.54 -2.26
N LEU A 178 -3.35 -34.52 -3.08
CA LEU A 178 -2.37 -33.85 -3.93
C LEU A 178 -1.48 -32.89 -3.12
N VAL A 179 -2.08 -32.15 -2.18
CA VAL A 179 -1.39 -31.30 -1.20
C VAL A 179 -0.40 -32.12 -0.39
N ASP A 180 -0.80 -33.30 0.08
CA ASP A 180 0.07 -34.22 0.81
C ASP A 180 1.18 -34.78 -0.09
N PHE A 181 0.86 -35.16 -1.33
CA PHE A 181 1.85 -35.67 -2.28
C PHE A 181 2.95 -34.63 -2.56
N PHE A 182 2.57 -33.37 -2.79
CA PHE A 182 3.49 -32.27 -3.05
C PHE A 182 4.10 -31.65 -1.78
N HIS A 183 3.77 -32.15 -0.59
CA HIS A 183 4.20 -31.57 0.70
C HIS A 183 3.98 -30.05 0.76
N VAL A 184 2.74 -29.64 0.52
CA VAL A 184 2.35 -28.23 0.50
C VAL A 184 2.13 -27.73 1.93
N ASP A 185 3.19 -27.22 2.56
CA ASP A 185 3.15 -26.74 3.96
C ASP A 185 2.61 -25.31 4.12
N ALA A 186 2.72 -24.49 3.07
CA ALA A 186 2.22 -23.11 3.05
C ALA A 186 1.95 -22.64 1.62
N ILE A 187 1.04 -21.68 1.46
CA ILE A 187 0.68 -21.11 0.15
C ILE A 187 1.05 -19.63 0.02
N PRO A 188 1.39 -19.13 -1.18
CA PRO A 188 1.48 -19.87 -2.44
C PRO A 188 2.64 -20.86 -2.44
N HIS A 189 2.41 -22.06 -2.97
CA HIS A 189 3.42 -23.10 -3.16
C HIS A 189 3.56 -23.36 -4.64
N ILE A 190 4.77 -23.27 -5.18
CA ILE A 190 5.05 -23.46 -6.59
C ILE A 190 6.03 -24.62 -6.72
N SER A 191 5.55 -25.75 -7.24
CA SER A 191 6.37 -26.92 -7.54
C SER A 191 6.75 -26.95 -9.01
N PHE A 192 8.02 -27.17 -9.28
CA PHE A 192 8.54 -27.31 -10.64
C PHE A 192 8.65 -28.80 -10.95
N VAL A 193 8.06 -29.20 -12.06
CA VAL A 193 7.97 -30.60 -12.48
C VAL A 193 8.60 -30.73 -13.86
N SER A 194 9.57 -31.62 -13.96
CA SER A 194 10.23 -31.93 -15.22
C SER A 194 9.27 -32.59 -16.22
N GLY A 195 9.67 -32.62 -17.49
CA GLY A 195 8.85 -33.25 -18.55
C GLY A 195 8.59 -34.74 -18.32
N ASP A 196 9.41 -35.44 -17.53
CA ASP A 196 9.21 -36.83 -17.12
C ASP A 196 8.41 -37.00 -15.82
N GLY A 197 7.94 -35.90 -15.23
CA GLY A 197 7.04 -35.90 -14.08
C GLY A 197 7.74 -35.92 -12.72
N VAL A 198 9.05 -35.67 -12.66
CA VAL A 198 9.81 -35.59 -11.42
C VAL A 198 9.75 -34.17 -10.88
N ILE A 199 9.44 -34.02 -9.59
CA ILE A 199 9.48 -32.73 -8.92
C ILE A 199 10.95 -32.36 -8.73
N THR A 200 11.39 -31.25 -9.33
CA THR A 200 12.80 -30.82 -9.33
C THR A 200 13.11 -29.87 -8.18
N ASN A 201 12.16 -29.03 -7.81
CA ASN A 201 12.32 -28.03 -6.75
C ASN A 201 10.97 -27.42 -6.39
N ASN A 202 10.92 -26.72 -5.25
CA ASN A 202 9.74 -25.99 -4.79
C ASN A 202 10.10 -24.58 -4.33
N LEU A 203 9.17 -23.65 -4.54
CA LEU A 203 9.18 -22.30 -4.00
C LEU A 203 7.96 -22.11 -3.11
N ILE A 204 8.18 -21.62 -1.88
CA ILE A 204 7.11 -21.35 -0.92
C ILE A 204 7.08 -19.86 -0.61
N GLY A 205 5.89 -19.27 -0.65
CA GLY A 205 5.64 -17.87 -0.34
C GLY A 205 5.75 -16.94 -1.55
N LYS A 206 5.71 -15.64 -1.27
CA LYS A 206 5.67 -14.60 -2.30
C LYS A 206 6.98 -14.57 -3.09
N ALA A 207 6.96 -15.09 -4.32
CA ALA A 207 8.10 -15.05 -5.23
C ALA A 207 8.05 -13.81 -6.16
N PRO A 208 9.09 -12.97 -6.17
CA PRO A 208 9.30 -11.97 -7.22
C PRO A 208 9.44 -12.61 -8.61
N LYS A 209 9.16 -11.81 -9.64
CA LYS A 209 9.26 -12.20 -11.05
C LYS A 209 10.60 -12.85 -11.39
N GLU A 210 11.69 -12.24 -10.93
CA GLU A 210 13.05 -12.59 -11.28
C GLU A 210 13.41 -13.99 -10.77
N ILE A 211 12.92 -14.35 -9.58
CA ILE A 211 13.11 -15.68 -9.01
C ILE A 211 12.30 -16.70 -9.80
N LEU A 212 11.04 -16.39 -10.13
CA LEU A 212 10.18 -17.28 -10.91
C LEU A 212 10.77 -17.54 -12.30
N GLU A 213 11.16 -16.49 -13.04
CA GLU A 213 11.78 -16.61 -14.36
C GLU A 213 13.10 -17.39 -14.30
N SER A 214 13.97 -17.11 -13.33
CA SER A 214 15.22 -17.85 -13.20
C SER A 214 15.00 -19.34 -12.91
N SER A 215 13.94 -19.67 -12.17
CA SER A 215 13.58 -21.06 -11.86
C SER A 215 13.03 -21.79 -13.08
N ILE A 216 12.22 -21.09 -13.87
CA ILE A 216 11.67 -21.61 -15.13
C ILE A 216 12.78 -21.84 -16.15
N HIS A 217 13.71 -20.89 -16.29
CA HIS A 217 14.89 -21.08 -17.13
C HIS A 217 15.64 -22.35 -16.74
N SER A 218 15.88 -22.55 -15.44
CA SER A 218 16.59 -23.72 -14.94
C SER A 218 15.83 -25.02 -15.23
N LEU A 219 14.50 -25.00 -15.14
CA LEU A 219 13.63 -26.13 -15.48
C LEU A 219 13.66 -26.46 -16.99
N VAL A 220 13.65 -25.45 -17.85
CA VAL A 220 13.69 -25.61 -19.31
C VAL A 220 15.07 -26.07 -19.79
N ASP A 221 16.13 -25.44 -19.28
CA ASP A 221 17.52 -25.73 -19.66
C ASP A 221 18.09 -26.95 -18.94
N LYS A 222 17.36 -27.50 -17.95
CA LYS A 222 17.77 -28.62 -17.09
C LYS A 222 19.07 -28.33 -16.34
N THR A 223 19.20 -27.11 -15.82
CA THR A 223 20.33 -26.66 -15.03
C THR A 223 19.95 -26.53 -13.56
N GLU A 224 20.96 -26.43 -12.69
CA GLU A 224 20.75 -26.15 -11.27
C GLU A 224 20.07 -24.77 -11.06
N PRO A 225 19.12 -24.65 -10.11
CA PRO A 225 18.47 -23.39 -9.82
C PRO A 225 19.46 -22.38 -9.23
N ARG A 226 19.34 -21.12 -9.66
CA ARG A 226 20.19 -20.01 -9.19
C ARG A 226 19.91 -19.59 -7.74
N TYR A 227 18.72 -19.88 -7.22
CA TYR A 227 18.27 -19.48 -5.89
C TYR A 227 18.08 -20.70 -4.98
N PRO A 228 18.26 -20.57 -3.66
CA PRO A 228 17.94 -21.65 -2.72
C PRO A 228 16.47 -22.04 -2.83
N MET A 229 16.20 -23.33 -2.93
CA MET A 229 14.86 -23.92 -3.13
C MET A 229 14.51 -24.87 -2.00
N GLU A 230 13.21 -25.03 -1.75
CA GLU A 230 12.71 -26.01 -0.77
C GLU A 230 12.68 -27.41 -1.38
N THR A 231 13.21 -28.39 -0.66
CA THR A 231 13.42 -29.76 -1.14
C THR A 231 12.28 -30.72 -0.74
N GLY A 232 11.23 -30.24 -0.08
CA GLY A 232 10.21 -31.07 0.60
C GLY A 232 9.64 -32.21 -0.25
N ALA A 233 9.32 -31.97 -1.53
CA ALA A 233 8.81 -32.98 -2.46
C ALA A 233 9.78 -33.34 -3.61
N GLU A 234 11.03 -32.87 -3.54
CA GLU A 234 12.02 -33.10 -4.59
C GLU A 234 12.27 -34.60 -4.83
N GLY A 235 12.42 -34.98 -6.10
CA GLY A 235 12.65 -36.36 -6.52
C GLY A 235 11.40 -37.25 -6.58
N LYS A 236 10.26 -36.83 -6.03
CA LYS A 236 9.00 -37.56 -6.19
C LYS A 236 8.52 -37.51 -7.64
N ASN A 237 7.93 -38.60 -8.14
CA ASN A 237 7.36 -38.64 -9.48
C ASN A 237 5.83 -38.62 -9.45
N ILE A 238 5.23 -37.56 -10.02
CA ILE A 238 3.77 -37.34 -10.03
C ILE A 238 3.02 -38.43 -10.79
N LYS A 239 3.65 -39.12 -11.75
CA LYS A 239 2.99 -40.20 -12.49
C LYS A 239 2.60 -41.36 -11.58
N THR A 240 3.36 -41.59 -10.51
CA THR A 240 3.02 -42.60 -9.49
C THR A 240 1.69 -42.24 -8.82
N TYR A 241 1.55 -40.99 -8.37
CA TYR A 241 0.30 -40.47 -7.80
C TYR A 241 -0.88 -40.57 -8.78
N LEU A 242 -0.66 -40.14 -10.04
CA LEU A 242 -1.70 -40.16 -11.08
C LEU A 242 -2.13 -41.58 -11.44
N SER A 243 -1.22 -42.55 -11.43
CA SER A 243 -1.53 -43.95 -11.71
C SER A 243 -2.38 -44.60 -10.62
N GLN A 244 -2.17 -44.22 -9.36
CA GLN A 244 -2.91 -44.76 -8.22
C GLN A 244 -4.33 -44.19 -8.17
N ASN A 245 -4.47 -42.88 -8.36
CA ASN A 245 -5.76 -42.19 -8.28
C ASN A 245 -6.65 -42.39 -9.51
N ASN A 246 -6.09 -42.64 -10.70
CA ASN A 246 -6.90 -42.98 -11.88
C ASN A 246 -7.58 -44.36 -11.76
N ASN A 247 -7.08 -45.24 -10.90
CA ASN A 247 -7.66 -46.57 -10.67
C ASN A 247 -8.74 -46.57 -9.54
N GLN A 248 -9.00 -45.42 -8.93
CA GLN A 248 -9.99 -45.26 -7.85
C GLN A 248 -11.31 -44.62 -8.32
N LYS A 249 -11.47 -44.38 -9.63
CA LYS A 249 -12.73 -44.00 -10.28
C LYS A 249 -13.27 -45.15 -11.11
#